data_AF-A0A3P6AYS8-F1
#
_entry.id   AF-A0A3P6AYS8-F1
#
_cell.length_a   1.000
_cell.length_b   1.000
_cell.length_c   1.000
_cell.angle_alpha   90.00
_cell.angle_beta   90.00
_cell.angle_gamma   90.00
#
_symmetry.space_group_name_H-M   'P 1'
#
loop_
_entity.id
_entity.type
_entity.pdbx_description
1 polymer ?
#
loop_
_entity_poly.entity_id
_entity_poly.type
_entity_poly.pdbx_seq_one_letter_code
_entity_poly.pdbx_strand_id
1 'polypeptide(L)'
;MYVAKCKHGESFQEGSIVPYADFQISPCSAVLNYGQGLYEGLKAYRTEDGRIMLFRPDQNALRLQSGAHRLCMPYPSVDQFVSAVKQVVLANKKWVCIKLE
;
A
#
# COMPACT_ATOMS: atom_id res chain seq x y z
N MET A 1 -3.46 5.30 8.37
CA MET A 1 -2.60 4.61 7.40
C MET A 1 -2.54 3.12 7.72
N TYR A 2 -2.09 2.26 6.81
CA TYR A 2 -1.82 0.84 7.08
C TYR A 2 -0.31 0.62 7.13
N VAL A 3 0.17 -0.14 8.11
CA VAL A 3 1.60 -0.44 8.28
C VAL A 3 1.78 -1.94 8.44
N ALA A 4 2.62 -2.53 7.60
CA ALA A 4 3.14 -3.88 7.73
C ALA A 4 4.67 -3.83 7.76
N LYS A 5 5.30 -4.76 8.49
CA LYS A 5 6.76 -4.84 8.64
C LYS A 5 7.28 -6.16 8.10
N CYS A 6 8.49 -6.12 7.58
CA CYS A 6 9.24 -7.27 7.10
C CYS A 6 10.62 -7.24 7.73
N LYS A 7 11.05 -8.34 8.36
CA LYS A 7 12.44 -8.50 8.80
C LYS A 7 13.27 -9.10 7.68
N HIS A 8 14.60 -8.98 7.80
CA HIS A 8 15.51 -9.56 6.83
C HIS A 8 15.34 -11.08 6.76
N GLY A 9 15.14 -11.62 5.57
CA GLY A 9 14.93 -13.06 5.34
C GLY A 9 13.54 -13.58 5.72
N GLU A 10 12.63 -12.73 6.18
CA GLU A 10 11.26 -13.11 6.55
C GLU A 10 10.24 -12.59 5.52
N SER A 11 9.02 -13.11 5.58
CA SER A 11 7.87 -12.55 4.85
C SER A 11 7.29 -11.34 5.58
N PHE A 12 6.49 -10.55 4.86
CA PHE A 12 5.71 -9.48 5.49
C PHE A 12 4.76 -10.05 6.55
N GLN A 13 4.83 -9.48 7.75
CA GLN A 13 3.91 -9.78 8.84
C GLN A 13 2.53 -9.17 8.55
N GLU A 14 1.51 -9.66 9.23
CA GLU A 14 0.20 -9.02 9.20
C GLU A 14 0.33 -7.58 9.75
N GLY A 15 -0.10 -6.62 8.94
CA GLY A 15 -0.10 -5.22 9.30
C GLY A 15 -1.41 -4.77 9.94
N SER A 16 -1.47 -3.50 10.33
CA SER A 16 -2.64 -2.92 10.99
C SER A 16 -2.92 -1.50 10.52
N ILE A 17 -4.18 -1.08 10.69
CA ILE A 17 -4.59 0.32 10.55
C ILE A 17 -4.14 1.08 11.80
N VAL A 18 -3.38 2.15 11.58
CA VAL A 18 -2.92 3.08 12.61
C VAL A 18 -3.31 4.52 12.25
N PRO A 19 -3.43 5.44 13.22
CA PRO A 19 -3.58 6.86 12.94
C PRO A 19 -2.47 7.35 11.99
N TYR A 20 -2.79 8.34 11.16
CA TYR A 20 -1.76 9.00 10.36
C TYR A 20 -0.78 9.71 11.29
N ALA A 21 0.52 9.49 11.08
CA ALA A 21 1.59 10.11 11.83
C ALA A 21 2.88 10.08 11.01
N ASP A 22 3.85 10.92 11.39
CA ASP A 22 5.22 10.79 10.91
C ASP A 22 5.80 9.42 11.33
N PHE A 23 6.70 8.89 10.51
CA PHE A 23 7.38 7.63 10.79
C PHE A 23 8.87 7.86 11.06
N GLN A 24 9.42 7.09 12.01
CA GLN A 24 10.83 7.16 12.37
C GLN A 24 11.62 6.11 11.60
N ILE A 25 12.75 6.52 11.01
CA ILE A 25 13.69 5.63 10.34
C ILE A 25 15.12 5.98 10.74
N SER A 26 16.03 4.99 10.64
CA SER A 26 17.45 5.23 10.85
C SER A 26 17.99 6.19 9.79
N PRO A 27 18.89 7.14 10.13
CA PRO A 27 19.61 7.94 9.13
C PRO A 27 20.38 7.08 8.11
N CYS A 28 20.78 5.86 8.49
CA CYS A 28 21.47 4.91 7.63
C CYS A 28 20.53 4.09 6.72
N SER A 29 19.22 4.39 6.68
CA SER A 29 18.26 3.62 5.88
C SER A 29 18.58 3.72 4.38
N ALA A 30 18.52 2.58 3.68
CA ALA A 30 18.86 2.51 2.26
C ALA A 30 17.97 3.39 1.37
N VAL A 31 16.72 3.63 1.77
CA VAL A 31 15.80 4.56 1.09
C VAL A 31 16.34 6.00 1.05
N LEU A 32 17.05 6.45 2.10
CA LEU A 32 17.59 7.81 2.20
C LEU A 32 18.93 7.96 1.47
N ASN A 33 19.78 6.93 1.51
CA ASN A 33 21.17 7.03 1.05
C ASN A 33 21.36 6.49 -0.38
N TYR A 34 20.51 5.54 -0.80
CA TYR A 34 20.65 4.81 -2.07
C TYR A 34 19.35 4.74 -2.86
N GLY A 35 18.30 5.44 -2.42
CA GLY A 35 17.01 5.47 -3.11
C GLY A 35 16.32 4.09 -3.20
N GLN A 36 16.67 3.13 -2.34
CA GLN A 36 16.06 1.79 -2.35
C GLN A 36 14.65 1.86 -1.77
N GLY A 37 13.68 2.21 -2.61
CA GLY A 37 12.27 2.32 -2.29
C GLY A 37 11.43 2.39 -3.56
N LEU A 38 10.14 2.05 -3.45
CA LEU A 38 9.18 2.12 -4.55
C LEU A 38 7.81 2.54 -4.02
N TYR A 39 6.94 2.94 -4.93
CA TYR A 39 5.55 3.27 -4.62
C TYR A 39 4.61 2.72 -5.70
N GLU A 40 3.32 2.65 -5.37
CA GLU A 40 2.25 2.29 -6.29
C GLU A 40 1.15 3.35 -6.31
N GLY A 41 0.38 3.39 -7.40
CA GLY A 41 -0.69 4.36 -7.61
C GLY A 41 -1.97 3.71 -8.12
N LEU A 42 -3.02 3.78 -7.32
CA LEU A 42 -4.39 3.38 -7.68
C LEU A 42 -5.41 4.31 -7.04
N LYS A 43 -6.67 4.20 -7.46
CA LYS A 43 -7.75 5.06 -6.99
C LYS A 43 -8.93 4.23 -6.47
N ALA A 44 -9.58 4.76 -5.44
CA ALA A 44 -10.89 4.33 -4.97
C ALA A 44 -11.95 5.29 -5.48
N TYR A 45 -13.05 4.77 -6.01
CA TYR A 45 -14.15 5.56 -6.56
C TYR A 45 -15.44 5.24 -5.85
N ARG A 46 -16.19 6.28 -5.46
CA ARG A 46 -17.57 6.11 -5.01
C ARG A 46 -18.48 6.18 -6.23
N THR A 47 -19.23 5.11 -6.43
CA THR A 47 -20.28 4.99 -7.45
C THR A 47 -21.55 5.72 -7.00
N GLU A 48 -22.46 5.98 -7.94
CA GLU A 48 -23.73 6.69 -7.67
C GLU A 48 -24.60 5.99 -6.63
N ASP A 49 -24.58 4.65 -6.61
CA ASP A 49 -25.29 3.84 -5.61
C ASP A 49 -24.55 3.73 -4.25
N GLY A 50 -23.47 4.47 -4.08
CA GLY A 50 -22.72 4.58 -2.83
C GLY A 50 -21.66 3.49 -2.63
N ARG A 51 -21.55 2.47 -3.50
CA ARG A 51 -20.48 1.46 -3.40
C ARG A 51 -19.12 2.07 -3.70
N ILE A 52 -18.08 1.55 -3.06
CA ILE A 52 -16.69 1.94 -3.31
C ILE A 52 -16.02 0.87 -4.16
N MET A 53 -15.47 1.29 -5.31
CA MET A 53 -14.83 0.41 -6.29
C MET A 53 -13.33 0.68 -6.37
N LEU A 54 -12.57 -0.40 -6.53
CA LEU A 54 -11.13 -0.40 -6.84
C LEU A 54 -10.95 -1.02 -8.22
N PHE A 55 -10.21 -0.35 -9.11
CA PHE A 55 -9.94 -0.88 -10.44
C PHE A 55 -8.63 -1.66 -10.45
N ARG A 56 -8.71 -2.98 -10.66
CA ARG A 56 -7.58 -3.90 -10.83
C ARG A 56 -6.44 -3.74 -9.79
N PRO A 57 -6.74 -3.69 -8.46
CA PRO A 57 -5.71 -3.50 -7.44
C PRO A 57 -4.68 -4.65 -7.40
N ASP A 58 -5.05 -5.83 -7.89
CA ASP A 58 -4.17 -6.98 -8.09
C ASP A 58 -3.03 -6.68 -9.08
N GLN A 59 -3.29 -5.89 -10.14
CA GLN A 59 -2.27 -5.53 -11.12
C GLN A 59 -1.25 -4.54 -10.55
N ASN A 60 -1.71 -3.62 -9.70
CA ASN A 60 -0.82 -2.76 -8.92
C ASN A 60 0.07 -3.60 -8.00
N ALA A 61 -0.49 -4.62 -7.34
CA ALA A 61 0.30 -5.52 -6.50
C ALA A 61 1.37 -6.27 -7.31
N LEU A 62 1.01 -6.82 -8.48
CA LEU A 62 1.97 -7.50 -9.36
C LEU A 62 3.09 -6.56 -9.85
N ARG A 63 2.75 -5.31 -10.18
CA ARG A 63 3.76 -4.30 -10.57
C ARG A 63 4.67 -3.93 -9.39
N LEU A 64 4.13 -3.83 -8.18
CA LEU A 64 4.91 -3.67 -6.96
C LEU A 64 5.90 -4.82 -6.77
N GLN A 65 5.47 -6.06 -6.95
CA GLN A 65 6.35 -7.24 -6.82
C GLN A 65 7.47 -7.22 -7.87
N SER A 66 7.15 -6.90 -9.12
CA SER A 66 8.16 -6.75 -10.18
C SER A 66 9.19 -5.65 -9.86
N GLY A 67 8.74 -4.52 -9.33
CA GLY A 67 9.62 -3.42 -8.91
C GLY A 67 10.49 -3.79 -7.71
N ALA A 68 9.90 -4.45 -6.71
CA ALA A 68 10.61 -4.91 -5.52
C ALA A 68 11.68 -5.94 -5.89
N HIS A 69 11.36 -6.90 -6.76
CA HIS A 69 12.31 -7.85 -7.31
C HIS A 69 13.47 -7.14 -8.03
N ARG A 70 13.18 -6.12 -8.86
CA ARG A 70 14.21 -5.34 -9.56
C ARG A 70 15.14 -4.57 -8.62
N LEU A 71 14.62 -4.14 -7.47
CA LEU A 71 15.34 -3.40 -6.44
C LEU A 71 15.89 -4.29 -5.31
N CYS A 72 15.82 -5.61 -5.45
CA CYS A 72 16.25 -6.59 -4.45
C CYS A 72 15.61 -6.36 -3.07
N MET A 73 14.32 -6.00 -3.04
CA MET A 73 13.53 -5.78 -1.82
C MET A 73 12.53 -6.92 -1.59
N PRO A 74 12.20 -7.24 -0.32
CA PRO A 74 11.05 -8.10 -0.04
C PRO A 74 9.75 -7.42 -0.50
N TYR A 75 8.73 -8.22 -0.80
CA TYR A 75 7.41 -7.74 -1.20
C TYR A 75 6.29 -8.55 -0.52
N PRO A 76 5.13 -7.92 -0.23
CA PRO A 76 3.95 -8.64 0.25
C PRO A 76 3.35 -9.52 -0.85
N SER A 77 2.54 -10.51 -0.46
CA SER A 77 1.71 -11.23 -1.42
C SER A 77 0.66 -10.30 -2.06
N VAL A 78 0.08 -10.70 -3.20
CA VAL A 78 -1.00 -9.94 -3.86
C VAL A 78 -2.17 -9.74 -2.90
N ASP A 79 -2.54 -10.79 -2.15
CA ASP A 79 -3.64 -10.73 -1.18
C ASP A 79 -3.35 -9.79 -0.02
N GLN A 80 -2.12 -9.79 0.50
CA GLN A 80 -1.71 -8.85 1.55
C GLN A 80 -1.83 -7.40 1.07
N PHE A 81 -1.35 -7.10 -0.13
CA PHE A 81 -1.46 -5.76 -0.72
C PHE A 81 -2.92 -5.34 -0.92
N VAL A 82 -3.73 -6.21 -1.56
CA VAL A 82 -5.14 -5.90 -1.84
C VAL A 82 -5.95 -5.76 -0.55
N SER A 83 -5.68 -6.58 0.47
CA SER A 83 -6.29 -6.48 1.79
C SER A 83 -5.94 -5.15 2.46
N ALA A 84 -4.66 -4.76 2.48
CA ALA A 84 -4.21 -3.49 3.04
C ALA A 84 -4.90 -2.28 2.39
N VAL A 85 -4.98 -2.27 1.05
CA VAL A 85 -5.68 -1.22 0.29
C VAL A 85 -7.16 -1.15 0.69
N LYS A 86 -7.86 -2.29 0.73
CA LYS A 86 -9.27 -2.35 1.15
C LYS A 86 -9.46 -1.82 2.57
N GLN A 87 -8.60 -2.22 3.51
CA GLN A 87 -8.67 -1.75 4.90
C GLN A 87 -8.49 -0.23 5.01
N VAL A 88 -7.51 0.34 4.31
CA VAL A 88 -7.28 1.81 4.32
C VAL A 88 -8.50 2.53 3.74
N VAL A 89 -9.04 2.06 2.62
CA VAL A 89 -10.19 2.67 1.96
C VAL A 89 -11.43 2.60 2.84
N LEU A 90 -11.68 1.47 3.49
CA LEU A 90 -12.83 1.31 4.41
C LEU A 90 -12.70 2.20 5.64
N ALA A 91 -11.51 2.24 6.27
CA ALA A 91 -11.24 3.11 7.42
C ALA A 91 -11.39 4.60 7.08
N ASN A 92 -11.19 4.97 5.81
CA ASN A 92 -11.21 6.35 5.32
C ASN A 92 -12.36 6.64 4.35
N LYS A 93 -13.44 5.83 4.37
CA LYS A 93 -14.54 5.92 3.38
C LYS A 93 -15.10 7.34 3.22
N LYS A 94 -15.14 8.15 4.28
CA LYS A 94 -15.63 9.54 4.25
C LYS A 94 -14.85 10.45 3.29
N TRP A 95 -13.60 10.11 2.99
CA TRP A 95 -12.71 10.86 2.10
C TRP A 95 -12.82 10.41 0.63
N VAL A 96 -13.58 9.34 0.35
CA VAL A 96 -13.81 8.86 -1.02
C VAL A 96 -14.98 9.66 -1.60
N CYS A 97 -14.67 10.66 -2.42
CA CYS A 97 -15.65 11.51 -3.08
C CYS A 97 -16.47 10.74 -4.12
N ILE A 98 -17.71 11.19 -4.34
CA ILE A 98 -18.43 10.92 -5.58
C ILE A 98 -17.66 11.63 -6.68
N LYS A 99 -17.37 10.92 -7.77
CA LYS A 99 -16.83 11.56 -8.96
C LYS A 99 -17.99 12.34 -9.60
N LEU A 100 -18.18 13.58 -9.16
CA LEU A 100 -18.97 14.56 -9.92
C LEU A 100 -18.20 14.76 -11.24
N GLU A 101 -18.92 14.64 -12.35
CA GLU A 101 -18.41 14.64 -13.73
C GLU A 101 -17.29 15.66 -14.00
#